data_AF-A0A2H6G088-F1
#
_entry.id   AF-A0A2H6G088-F1
#
_cell.length_a   1.000
_cell.length_b   1.000
_cell.length_c   1.000
_cell.angle_alpha   90.00
_cell.angle_beta   90.00
_cell.angle_gamma   90.00
#
_symmetry.space_group_name_H-M   'P 1'
#
loop_
_entity.id
_entity.type
_entity.pdbx_description
1 polymer ?
#
loop_
_entity_poly.entity_id
_entity_poly.type
_entity_poly.pdbx_seq_one_letter_code
_entity_poly.pdbx_strand_id
1 'polypeptide(L)'
;MLPEKKNSTNLKCSLELLPNEPLHERVPTHDGEGNALGDFMMLFPGLRDQAESILRCKVDILAEILSQYKEVVFVDLNVPLNLLWVSIKHKPGLVLELSTYVKSRIPEAKLVGVPPEAMGK
;
A
#
# COMPACT_ATOMS: atom_id res chain seq x y z
N MET A 1 20.46 -30.05 -25.92
CA MET A 1 20.67 -28.61 -26.15
C MET A 1 19.50 -28.09 -26.99
N LEU A 2 18.91 -26.96 -26.60
CA LEU A 2 17.61 -26.33 -26.98
C LEU A 2 16.46 -26.56 -25.97
N PRO A 3 15.60 -25.53 -25.74
CA PRO A 3 15.63 -24.79 -24.47
C PRO A 3 14.37 -24.96 -23.62
N GLU A 4 14.53 -24.90 -22.30
CA GLU A 4 13.40 -24.78 -21.37
C GLU A 4 12.84 -23.36 -21.37
N LYS A 5 11.52 -23.30 -21.55
CA LYS A 5 10.70 -22.10 -21.66
C LYS A 5 10.66 -21.34 -20.34
N LYS A 6 10.84 -20.01 -20.43
CA LYS A 6 10.64 -19.06 -19.34
C LYS A 6 9.20 -19.12 -18.83
N ASN A 7 9.02 -19.63 -17.62
CA ASN A 7 7.73 -19.67 -16.95
C ASN A 7 7.46 -18.35 -16.20
N SER A 8 6.63 -17.51 -16.84
CA SER A 8 5.43 -16.92 -16.25
C SER A 8 5.51 -16.33 -14.84
N THR A 9 5.91 -15.06 -14.72
CA THR A 9 5.48 -14.21 -13.59
C THR A 9 4.17 -13.53 -13.97
N ASN A 10 3.08 -14.29 -13.86
CA ASN A 10 1.74 -13.72 -13.92
C ASN A 10 1.54 -12.94 -12.61
N LEU A 11 1.58 -11.60 -12.67
CA LEU A 11 1.15 -10.75 -11.58
C LEU A 11 -0.36 -10.99 -11.39
N LYS A 12 -0.71 -11.90 -10.47
CA LYS A 12 -2.10 -12.07 -10.04
C LYS A 12 -2.50 -10.83 -9.27
N CYS A 13 -3.20 -9.91 -9.93
CA CYS A 13 -3.99 -8.90 -9.26
C CYS A 13 -5.21 -9.59 -8.63
N SER A 14 -4.97 -10.31 -7.55
CA SER A 14 -6.02 -10.88 -6.70
C SER A 14 -6.23 -9.90 -5.56
N LEU A 15 -7.05 -8.87 -5.78
CA LEU A 15 -7.69 -8.13 -4.69
C LEU A 15 -8.72 -9.07 -4.06
N GLU A 16 -8.25 -10.03 -3.27
CA GLU A 16 -9.11 -10.84 -2.42
C GLU A 16 -9.64 -9.90 -1.32
N LEU A 17 -10.94 -9.60 -1.39
CA LEU A 17 -11.66 -8.98 -0.28
C LEU A 17 -11.76 -10.02 0.84
N LEU A 18 -10.72 -10.10 1.66
CA LEU A 18 -10.65 -11.05 2.76
C LEU A 18 -11.68 -10.71 3.85
N PRO A 19 -12.15 -11.71 4.63
CA PRO A 19 -12.94 -11.49 5.82
C PRO A 19 -12.28 -10.45 6.75
N ASN A 20 -13.11 -9.71 7.50
CA ASN A 20 -12.69 -8.58 8.33
C ASN A 20 -11.94 -9.03 9.60
N GLU A 21 -10.84 -9.75 9.44
CA GLU A 21 -9.91 -10.06 10.53
C GLU A 21 -9.23 -8.76 10.99
N PRO A 22 -9.02 -8.59 12.31
CA PRO A 22 -8.35 -7.41 12.84
C PRO A 22 -7.01 -7.15 12.15
N LEU A 23 -6.73 -5.89 11.84
CA LEU A 23 -5.50 -5.50 11.13
C LEU A 23 -4.23 -6.01 11.83
N HIS A 24 -4.22 -6.07 13.18
CA HIS A 24 -3.09 -6.55 13.97
C HIS A 24 -2.77 -8.05 13.77
N GLU A 25 -3.71 -8.83 13.25
CA GLU A 25 -3.50 -10.26 12.93
C GLU A 25 -2.97 -10.46 11.51
N ARG A 26 -3.20 -9.48 10.62
CA ARG A 26 -2.86 -9.56 9.19
C ARG A 26 -1.60 -8.81 8.80
N VAL A 27 -1.26 -7.73 9.52
CA VAL A 27 -0.11 -6.88 9.19
C VAL A 27 1.19 -7.59 9.56
N PRO A 28 2.11 -7.82 8.60
CA PRO A 28 3.41 -8.38 8.91
C PRO A 28 4.22 -7.36 9.70
N THR A 29 4.88 -7.82 10.77
CA THR A 29 5.78 -6.97 11.57
C THR A 29 7.23 -7.03 11.07
N HIS A 30 7.58 -8.13 10.39
CA HIS A 30 8.91 -8.39 9.87
C HIS A 30 8.83 -8.94 8.44
N ASP A 31 9.88 -8.73 7.64
CA ASP A 31 10.02 -9.34 6.32
C ASP A 31 10.50 -10.80 6.39
N GLY A 32 10.64 -11.44 5.22
CA GLY A 32 11.11 -12.83 5.13
C GLY A 32 12.54 -13.07 5.61
N GLU A 33 13.32 -12.02 5.88
CA GLU A 33 14.68 -12.08 6.43
C GLU A 33 14.71 -11.75 7.93
N GLY A 34 13.55 -11.43 8.53
CA GLY A 34 13.42 -11.08 9.94
C GLY A 34 13.71 -9.60 10.25
N ASN A 35 13.80 -8.72 9.23
CA ASN A 35 13.96 -7.28 9.44
C ASN A 35 12.60 -6.63 9.72
N ALA A 36 12.55 -5.67 10.66
CA ALA A 36 11.33 -4.94 10.96
C ALA A 36 10.82 -4.14 9.73
N LEU A 37 9.50 -4.14 9.54
CA LEU A 37 8.83 -3.34 8.53
C LEU A 37 8.46 -1.97 9.09
N GLY A 38 8.43 -0.96 8.22
CA GLY A 38 7.87 0.35 8.51
C GLY A 38 6.47 0.46 7.95
N ASP A 39 5.59 1.17 8.65
CA ASP A 39 4.22 1.42 8.20
C ASP A 39 4.00 2.90 7.92
N PHE A 40 3.18 3.18 6.90
CA PHE A 40 2.58 4.50 6.74
C PHE A 40 1.12 4.37 6.35
N MET A 41 0.38 5.44 6.65
CA MET A 41 -1.05 5.50 6.37
C MET A 41 -1.39 6.71 5.52
N MET A 42 -2.39 6.57 4.66
CA MET A 42 -2.96 7.68 3.91
C MET A 42 -4.49 7.69 4.05
N LEU A 43 -5.06 8.88 4.24
CA LEU A 43 -6.50 9.11 4.23
C LEU A 43 -6.96 9.54 2.84
N PHE A 44 -8.11 9.01 2.41
CA PHE A 44 -8.77 9.29 1.13
C PHE A 44 -10.17 9.87 1.40
N PRO A 45 -10.29 11.17 1.73
CA PRO A 45 -11.56 11.75 2.17
C PRO A 45 -12.71 11.49 1.18
N GLY A 46 -13.83 10.99 1.70
CA GLY A 46 -15.03 10.72 0.92
C GLY A 46 -15.00 9.44 0.07
N LEU A 47 -13.96 8.60 0.19
CA LEU A 47 -13.81 7.35 -0.57
C LEU A 47 -15.02 6.40 -0.40
N ARG A 48 -15.52 6.23 0.82
CA ARG A 48 -16.67 5.39 1.16
C ARG A 48 -18.00 5.86 0.55
N ASP A 49 -18.08 7.14 0.23
CA ASP A 49 -19.28 7.78 -0.31
C ASP A 49 -19.24 7.83 -1.85
N GLN A 50 -18.15 7.35 -2.48
CA GLN A 50 -18.00 7.32 -3.93
C GLN A 50 -18.80 6.20 -4.57
N ALA A 51 -19.19 6.40 -5.83
CA ALA A 51 -19.70 5.33 -6.68
C ALA A 51 -18.64 4.23 -6.87
N GLU A 52 -19.10 2.99 -7.01
CA GLU A 52 -18.25 1.81 -7.09
C GLU A 52 -17.25 1.86 -8.27
N SER A 53 -17.64 2.47 -9.40
CA SER A 53 -16.76 2.67 -10.56
C SER A 53 -15.59 3.60 -10.26
N ILE A 54 -15.82 4.68 -9.50
CA ILE A 54 -14.77 5.61 -9.08
C ILE A 54 -13.85 4.96 -8.05
N LEU A 55 -14.42 4.20 -7.11
CA LEU A 55 -13.64 3.42 -6.16
C LEU A 55 -12.71 2.43 -6.88
N ARG A 56 -13.23 1.66 -7.85
CA ARG A 56 -12.42 0.74 -8.66
C ARG A 56 -11.30 1.45 -9.40
N CYS A 57 -11.59 2.57 -10.05
CA CYS A 57 -10.57 3.35 -10.75
C CYS A 57 -9.43 3.78 -9.81
N LYS A 58 -9.74 4.19 -8.57
CA LYS A 58 -8.72 4.53 -7.56
C LYS A 58 -7.92 3.32 -7.10
N VAL A 59 -8.57 2.18 -6.92
CA VAL A 59 -7.91 0.91 -6.57
C VAL A 59 -6.94 0.50 -7.68
N ASP A 60 -7.33 0.61 -8.95
CA ASP A 60 -6.48 0.30 -10.10
C ASP A 60 -5.24 1.22 -10.13
N ILE A 61 -5.43 2.53 -9.91
CA ILE A 61 -4.33 3.49 -9.80
C ILE A 61 -3.38 3.13 -8.65
N LEU A 62 -3.91 2.76 -7.48
CA LEU A 62 -3.10 2.37 -6.33
C LEU A 62 -2.32 1.09 -6.61
N ALA A 63 -2.94 0.08 -7.23
CA ALA A 63 -2.28 -1.15 -7.61
C ALA A 63 -1.17 -0.90 -8.64
N GLU A 64 -1.41 -0.05 -9.64
CA GLU A 64 -0.41 0.36 -10.63
C GLU A 64 0.80 1.01 -9.96
N ILE A 65 0.58 1.98 -9.06
CA ILE A 65 1.66 2.68 -8.35
C ILE A 65 2.43 1.71 -7.45
N LEU A 66 1.73 1.01 -6.54
CA LEU A 66 2.36 0.22 -5.48
C LEU A 66 3.11 -1.00 -6.02
N SER A 67 2.64 -1.58 -7.12
CA SER A 67 3.32 -2.73 -7.76
C SER A 67 4.69 -2.39 -8.36
N GLN A 68 5.01 -1.10 -8.56
CA GLN A 68 6.32 -0.65 -9.04
C GLN A 68 7.39 -0.71 -7.95
N TYR A 69 7.00 -0.86 -6.68
CA TYR A 69 7.88 -0.80 -5.53
C TYR A 69 8.03 -2.18 -4.87
N LYS A 70 9.22 -2.77 -5.00
CA LYS A 70 9.53 -4.09 -4.40
C LYS A 70 9.58 -4.05 -2.87
N GLU A 71 9.76 -2.86 -2.32
CA GLU A 71 9.79 -2.62 -0.89
C GLU A 71 8.39 -2.66 -0.26
N VAL A 72 7.32 -2.56 -1.05
CA VAL A 72 5.95 -2.72 -0.55
C VAL A 72 5.70 -4.20 -0.25
N VAL A 73 5.37 -4.49 1.02
CA VAL A 73 5.17 -5.85 1.51
C VAL A 73 3.70 -6.14 1.75
N PHE A 74 2.95 -5.17 2.25
CA PHE A 74 1.54 -5.32 2.56
C PHE A 74 0.78 -4.03 2.27
N VAL A 75 -0.46 -4.17 1.80
CA VAL A 75 -1.37 -3.08 1.48
C VAL A 75 -2.76 -3.46 1.93
N ASP A 76 -3.40 -2.57 2.69
CA ASP A 76 -4.80 -2.71 3.09
C ASP A 76 -5.55 -1.41 2.81
N LEU A 77 -6.64 -1.49 2.04
CA LEU A 77 -7.52 -0.36 1.80
C LEU A 77 -8.83 -0.56 2.58
N ASN A 78 -8.96 0.14 3.69
CA ASN A 78 -10.15 0.16 4.51
C ASN A 78 -11.12 1.25 4.00
N VAL A 79 -12.04 0.85 3.12
CA VAL A 79 -13.02 1.76 2.51
C VAL A 79 -13.91 2.45 3.56
N PRO A 80 -14.52 1.75 4.55
CA PRO A 80 -15.35 2.42 5.57
C PRO A 80 -14.62 3.54 6.35
N LEU A 81 -13.32 3.36 6.60
CA LEU A 81 -12.47 4.32 7.29
C LEU A 81 -11.79 5.34 6.35
N ASN A 82 -11.96 5.21 5.03
CA ASN A 82 -11.25 6.01 4.04
C ASN A 82 -9.72 5.92 4.19
N LEU A 83 -9.18 4.78 4.61
CA LEU A 83 -7.79 4.63 5.04
C LEU A 83 -7.06 3.60 4.19
N LEU A 84 -5.88 3.97 3.69
CA LEU A 84 -4.89 3.05 3.13
C LEU A 84 -3.78 2.84 4.16
N TRP A 85 -3.50 1.59 4.50
CA TRP A 85 -2.31 1.16 5.25
C TRP A 85 -1.32 0.51 4.29
N VAL A 86 -0.05 0.85 4.42
CA VAL A 86 1.02 0.24 3.63
C VAL A 86 2.19 -0.10 4.53
N SER A 87 2.61 -1.36 4.51
CA SER A 87 3.84 -1.84 5.17
C SER A 87 4.94 -1.97 4.13
N ILE A 88 6.11 -1.42 4.46
CA ILE A 88 7.27 -1.35 3.58
C ILE A 88 8.55 -1.85 4.26
N LYS A 89 9.47 -2.38 3.46
CA LYS A 89 10.87 -2.53 3.88
C LYS A 89 11.48 -1.15 4.11
N HIS A 90 12.35 -1.04 5.12
CA HIS A 90 12.99 0.23 5.42
C HIS A 90 13.85 0.71 4.25
N LYS A 91 13.49 1.88 3.70
CA LYS A 91 14.25 2.58 2.66
C LYS A 91 14.10 4.09 2.86
N PRO A 92 15.19 4.83 3.12
CA PRO A 92 15.13 6.27 3.33
C PRO A 92 14.42 6.99 2.18
N GLY A 93 13.50 7.89 2.52
CA GLY A 93 12.72 8.68 1.54
C GLY A 93 11.54 7.98 0.88
N LEU A 94 11.41 6.66 0.99
CA LEU A 94 10.40 5.88 0.27
C LEU A 94 8.96 6.27 0.63
N VAL A 95 8.66 6.52 1.91
CA VAL A 95 7.31 6.94 2.34
C VAL A 95 6.92 8.27 1.68
N LEU A 96 7.84 9.23 1.62
CA LEU A 96 7.59 10.53 1.00
C LEU A 96 7.43 10.39 -0.52
N GLU A 97 8.25 9.57 -1.16
CA GLU A 97 8.14 9.28 -2.59
C GLU A 97 6.79 8.66 -2.93
N LEU A 98 6.43 7.55 -2.28
CA LEU A 98 5.17 6.84 -2.47
C LEU A 98 3.96 7.74 -2.24
N SER A 99 3.93 8.44 -1.09
CA SER A 99 2.81 9.31 -0.75
C SER A 99 2.66 10.50 -1.70
N THR A 100 3.78 11.04 -2.21
CA THR A 100 3.77 12.11 -3.21
C THR A 100 3.25 11.60 -4.55
N TYR A 101 3.64 10.40 -4.96
CA TYR A 101 3.18 9.80 -6.21
C TYR A 101 1.69 9.43 -6.16
N VAL A 102 1.23 8.84 -5.05
CA VAL A 102 -0.20 8.61 -4.81
C VAL A 102 -0.97 9.93 -4.88
N LYS A 103 -0.49 10.98 -4.21
CA LYS A 103 -1.14 12.28 -4.21
C LYS A 103 -1.15 12.96 -5.58
N SER A 104 -0.15 12.74 -6.44
CA SER A 104 -0.15 13.33 -7.79
C SER A 104 -1.20 12.69 -8.70
N ARG A 105 -1.63 11.46 -8.42
CA ARG A 105 -2.66 10.73 -9.16
C ARG A 105 -4.04 10.79 -8.49
N ILE A 106 -4.08 10.90 -7.17
CA ILE A 106 -5.29 11.00 -6.34
C ILE A 106 -5.12 12.22 -5.40
N PRO A 107 -5.42 13.44 -5.87
CA PRO A 107 -5.09 14.70 -5.20
C PRO A 107 -5.64 14.87 -3.77
N GLU A 108 -6.78 14.25 -3.49
CA GLU A 108 -7.44 14.25 -2.19
C GLU A 108 -6.72 13.38 -1.15
N ALA A 109 -5.81 12.50 -1.57
CA ALA A 109 -5.08 11.61 -0.67
C ALA A 109 -4.16 12.41 0.27
N LYS A 110 -4.18 12.08 1.56
CA LYS A 110 -3.44 12.78 2.61
C LYS A 110 -2.59 11.79 3.40
N LEU A 111 -1.28 12.01 3.42
CA LEU A 111 -0.38 11.26 4.30
C LEU A 111 -0.73 11.55 5.77
N VAL A 112 -0.88 10.50 6.56
CA VAL A 112 -1.01 10.59 8.02
C VAL A 112 0.40 10.73 8.59
N GLY A 113 0.68 11.87 9.21
CA GLY A 113 2.00 12.14 9.77
C GLY A 113 2.20 11.56 11.17
N VAL A 114 3.46 11.29 11.51
CA VAL A 114 3.93 11.29 12.91
C VAL A 114 4.31 12.75 13.25
N PRO A 115 3.85 13.32 14.37
CA PRO A 115 4.25 14.66 14.78
C PRO A 115 5.79 14.79 14.86
N PRO A 116 6.37 15.95 14.51
CA PRO A 116 7.82 16.15 14.45
C PRO A 116 8.56 15.94 15.79
N GLU A 117 7.84 15.84 16.90
CA GLU A 117 8.40 15.64 18.25
C GLU A 117 9.00 14.24 18.48
N ALA A 118 8.77 13.29 17.56
CA ALA A 118 9.29 11.92 17.63
C ALA A 118 10.66 11.70 16.95
N MET A 119 11.26 12.74 16.33
CA MET A 119 12.54 12.66 15.62
C MET A 119 13.66 13.46 16.29
N GLY A 120 13.74 13.43 17.62
CA GLY A 120 14.87 14.03 18.33
C GLY A 120 14.89 13.77 19.82
N LYS A 121 15.55 12.68 20.23
CA LYS A 121 16.56 12.66 21.29
C LYS A 121 17.61 11.61 20.98
#